data_AF-A0A6C2C3P5-F1
#
_entry.id   AF-A0A6C2C3P5-F1
#
_cell.length_a   1.000
_cell.length_b   1.000
_cell.length_c   1.000
_cell.angle_alpha   90.00
_cell.angle_beta   90.00
_cell.angle_gamma   90.00
#
_symmetry.space_group_name_H-M   'P 1'
#
loop_
_entity.id
_entity.type
_entity.pdbx_description
1 polymer ?
#
loop_
_entity_poly.entity_id
_entity_poly.type
_entity_poly.pdbx_seq_one_letter_code
_entity_poly.pdbx_strand_id
1 'polypeptide(L)' 'MFGEIKLKSLEIKKGTAFRLISLLESAIDSQGQTVDAAQISSVGNVPVNVPGDYPMMFYFIDPHSKMRVEGMTVIKITE' A
#
# COMPACT_ATOMS: atom_id res chain seq x y z
N MET A 1 -12.92 1.86 17.41
CA MET A 1 -11.56 1.81 16.84
C MET A 1 -11.72 1.89 15.33
N PHE A 2 -10.88 2.62 14.62
CA PHE A 2 -10.92 2.68 13.15
C PHE A 2 -9.94 1.63 12.62
N GLY A 3 -10.23 1.04 11.46
CA GLY A 3 -9.24 0.21 10.79
C GLY A 3 -8.02 1.04 10.38
N GLU A 4 -6.88 0.39 10.23
CA GLU A 4 -5.59 1.01 9.93
C GLU A 4 -4.85 0.18 8.88
N ILE A 5 -4.17 0.86 7.96
CA ILE A 5 -3.20 0.25 7.04
C ILE A 5 -1.83 0.85 7.34
N LYS A 6 -0.86 0.00 7.69
CA LYS A 6 0.54 0.39 7.82
C LYS A 6 1.28 0.02 6.56
N LEU A 7 1.88 1.04 5.96
CA LEU A 7 2.70 0.94 4.77
C LEU A 7 4.11 1.42 5.07
N LYS A 8 5.08 0.82 4.42
CA LYS A 8 6.43 1.37 4.32
C LYS A 8 6.67 2.06 2.99
N SER A 9 7.57 3.02 3.00
CA SER A 9 8.14 3.58 1.78
C SER A 9 9.14 2.58 1.18
N LEU A 10 9.37 2.70 -0.12
CA LEU A 10 10.33 1.87 -0.83
C LEU A 10 11.17 2.73 -1.75
N GLU A 11 12.47 2.52 -1.70
CA GLU A 11 13.42 3.12 -2.62
C GLU A 11 14.07 2.01 -3.45
N ILE A 12 13.96 2.13 -4.77
CA ILE A 12 14.52 1.18 -5.73
C ILE A 12 15.32 1.90 -6.80
N LYS A 13 16.23 1.19 -7.45
CA LYS A 13 16.89 1.67 -8.65
C LYS A 13 16.04 1.41 -9.88
N LYS A 14 16.22 2.24 -10.90
CA LYS A 14 15.61 2.10 -12.21
C LYS A 14 15.78 0.68 -12.75
N GLY A 15 14.70 0.13 -13.29
CA GLY A 15 14.62 -1.23 -13.82
C GLY A 15 14.48 -2.34 -12.76
N THR A 16 14.49 -2.00 -11.46
CA THR A 16 14.29 -2.99 -10.41
C THR A 16 12.83 -3.41 -10.34
N ALA A 17 12.57 -4.70 -10.49
CA ALA A 17 11.25 -5.27 -10.25
C ALA A 17 10.94 -5.26 -8.75
N PHE A 18 9.71 -4.88 -8.39
CA PHE A 18 9.22 -4.92 -7.02
C PHE A 18 7.77 -5.42 -7.00
N ARG A 19 7.29 -5.82 -5.82
CA ARG A 19 5.89 -6.23 -5.63
C ARG A 19 5.19 -5.20 -4.76
N LEU A 20 4.05 -4.68 -5.19
CA LEU A 20 3.27 -3.72 -4.40
C LEU A 20 2.92 -4.23 -3.00
N ILE A 21 2.66 -5.53 -2.87
CA ILE A 21 2.36 -6.16 -1.60
C ILE A 21 3.51 -6.08 -0.58
N SER A 22 4.75 -5.87 -1.03
CA SER A 22 5.89 -5.74 -0.12
C SER A 22 5.86 -4.42 0.66
N LEU A 23 5.09 -3.44 0.21
CA LEU A 23 4.90 -2.15 0.90
C LEU A 23 3.95 -2.27 2.09
N LEU A 24 3.11 -3.29 2.12
CA LEU A 24 2.17 -3.54 3.20
C LEU A 24 2.90 -4.17 4.39
N GLU A 25 2.91 -3.48 5.54
CA GLU A 25 3.45 -4.03 6.78
C GLU A 25 2.37 -4.76 7.58
N SER A 26 1.22 -4.13 7.75
CA SER A 26 0.05 -4.72 8.40
C SER A 26 -1.21 -3.96 8.01
N ALA A 27 -2.34 -4.63 8.09
CA ALA A 27 -3.64 -3.99 8.03
C ALA A 27 -4.54 -4.61 9.11
N ILE A 28 -5.26 -3.76 9.83
CA ILE A 28 -6.21 -4.16 10.86
C ILE A 28 -7.55 -3.49 10.60
N ASP A 29 -8.65 -4.19 10.89
CA ASP A 29 -9.99 -3.61 10.80
C ASP A 29 -10.39 -2.85 12.08
N SER A 30 -11.59 -2.27 12.09
CA SER A 30 -12.15 -1.57 13.25
C SER A 30 -12.35 -2.43 14.50
N GLN A 31 -12.25 -3.76 14.39
CA GLN A 31 -12.32 -4.71 15.50
C GLN A 31 -10.92 -5.18 15.94
N GLY A 32 -9.85 -4.71 15.29
CA GLY A 32 -8.47 -5.12 15.55
C GLY A 32 -8.12 -6.48 14.95
N GLN A 33 -8.92 -7.00 14.03
CA GLN A 33 -8.61 -8.24 13.30
C GLN A 33 -7.66 -7.93 12.15
N THR A 34 -6.70 -8.83 11.91
CA THR A 34 -5.78 -8.69 10.78
C THR A 34 -6.52 -8.89 9.46
N VAL A 35 -6.32 -7.96 8.53
CA VAL A 35 -6.88 -8.01 7.18
C VAL A 35 -5.88 -8.71 6.26
N ASP A 36 -6.36 -9.68 5.48
CA ASP A 36 -5.53 -10.40 4.53
C ASP A 36 -5.09 -9.45 3.40
N ALA A 37 -3.83 -9.57 3.00
CA ALA A 37 -3.24 -8.76 1.94
C ALA A 37 -3.98 -8.93 0.59
N ALA A 38 -4.63 -10.08 0.36
CA ALA A 38 -5.49 -10.34 -0.81
C ALA A 38 -6.78 -9.51 -0.83
N GLN A 39 -7.22 -8.97 0.31
CA GLN A 39 -8.39 -8.09 0.40
C GLN A 39 -8.03 -6.62 0.19
N ILE A 40 -6.73 -6.30 0.13
CA ILE A 40 -6.24 -4.93 -0.04
C ILE A 40 -6.05 -4.64 -1.52
N SER A 41 -6.75 -3.61 -1.98
CA SER A 41 -6.60 -3.07 -3.33
C SER A 41 -5.56 -1.96 -3.33
N SER A 42 -4.88 -1.78 -4.45
CA SER A 42 -3.92 -0.68 -4.65
C SER A 42 -4.24 0.11 -5.92
N VAL A 43 -3.98 1.41 -5.87
CA VAL A 43 -4.18 2.35 -6.96
C VAL A 43 -2.92 3.17 -7.13
N GLY A 44 -2.43 3.22 -8.36
CA GLY A 44 -1.23 3.95 -8.76
C GLY A 44 -0.53 3.24 -9.90
N ASN A 45 0.30 3.97 -10.62
CA ASN A 45 1.12 3.44 -11.70
C ASN A 45 2.58 3.81 -11.43
N VAL A 46 3.46 2.82 -11.38
CA VAL A 46 4.87 3.00 -11.02
C VAL A 46 5.72 2.51 -12.19
N PRO A 47 6.08 3.39 -13.14
CA PRO A 47 6.95 3.05 -14.24
C PRO A 47 8.38 2.83 -13.71
N VAL A 48 8.75 1.56 -13.48
CA VAL A 48 10.08 1.16 -12.94
C VAL A 48 11.28 1.70 -13.73
N ASN A 49 11.07 2.14 -14.98
CA ASN A 49 12.11 2.64 -15.87
C ASN A 49 12.28 4.17 -15.84
N VAL A 50 11.46 4.88 -15.05
CA VAL A 50 11.51 6.34 -14.94
C VAL A 50 11.83 6.69 -13.48
N PRO A 51 12.96 7.35 -13.21
CA PRO A 51 13.25 7.88 -11.89
C PRO A 51 12.23 8.94 -11.47
N GLY A 52 11.91 8.96 -10.17
CA GLY A 52 10.91 9.87 -9.61
C GLY A 52 10.22 9.28 -8.39
N ASP A 53 9.35 10.10 -7.79
CA ASP A 53 8.53 9.72 -6.64
C ASP A 53 7.12 9.37 -7.11
N TYR A 54 6.69 8.14 -6.86
CA TYR A 54 5.41 7.61 -7.31
C TYR A 54 4.50 7.35 -6.12
N PRO A 55 3.45 8.18 -5.91
CA PRO A 55 2.49 7.95 -4.85
C PRO A 55 1.64 6.72 -5.15
N MET A 56 1.44 5.91 -4.13
CA MET A 56 0.62 4.71 -4.15
C MET A 56 -0.42 4.78 -3.05
N MET A 57 -1.67 4.49 -3.40
CA MET A 57 -2.76 4.38 -2.45
C MET A 57 -3.16 2.92 -2.29
N PHE A 58 -3.23 2.45 -1.06
CA PHE A 58 -3.79 1.14 -0.69
C PHE A 58 -5.09 1.35 0.05
N TYR A 59 -6.07 0.48 -0.18
CA TYR A 59 -7.35 0.56 0.52
C TYR A 59 -8.01 -0.82 0.65
N PHE A 60 -8.84 -0.97 1.67
CA PHE A 60 -9.79 -2.07 1.81
C PHE A 60 -11.12 -1.56 2.38
N ILE A 61 -12.18 -2.34 2.23
CA ILE A 61 -13.47 -2.07 2.86
C ILE A 61 -13.55 -2.89 4.13
N ASP A 62 -13.68 -2.22 5.27
CA ASP A 62 -13.81 -2.87 6.57
C ASP A 62 -15.10 -3.73 6.60
N PRO A 63 -15.00 -5.03 6.90
CA PRO A 63 -16.14 -5.92 6.88
C PRO A 63 -17.19 -5.59 7.96
N HIS A 64 -16.80 -4.95 9.07
CA HIS A 64 -17.68 -4.61 10.19
C HIS A 64 -18.24 -3.20 10.06
N SER A 65 -17.38 -2.21 9.85
CA SER A 65 -17.80 -0.81 9.78
C SER A 65 -18.32 -0.41 8.40
N LYS A 66 -18.06 -1.21 7.36
CA LYS A 66 -18.33 -0.92 5.94
C LYS A 66 -17.67 0.36 5.43
N MET A 67 -16.76 0.93 6.21
CA MET A 67 -16.01 2.12 5.83
C MET A 67 -14.77 1.72 5.03
N ARG A 68 -14.37 2.61 4.13
CA ARG A 68 -13.11 2.49 3.41
C ARG A 68 -11.99 2.91 4.35
N VAL A 69 -11.02 2.01 4.51
CA VAL A 69 -9.76 2.30 5.19
C VAL A 69 -8.70 2.42 4.10
N GLU A 70 -7.90 3.48 4.14
CA GLU A 70 -6.87 3.75 3.14
C GLU A 70 -5.56 4.21 3.75
N GLY A 71 -4.47 3.92 3.04
CA GLY A 71 -3.11 4.31 3.37
C GLY A 71 -2.38 4.77 2.12
N MET A 72 -1.54 5.79 2.26
CA MET A 72 -0.70 6.29 1.17
C MET A 72 0.77 6.03 1.47
N THR A 73 1.51 5.66 0.44
CA THR A 73 2.97 5.53 0.49
C THR A 73 3.57 6.07 -0.79
N VAL A 74 4.89 6.27 -0.80
CA VAL A 74 5.63 6.74 -1.98
C VAL A 74 6.70 5.71 -2.30
N ILE A 75 6.79 5.38 -3.58
CA ILE A 75 7.89 4.60 -4.14
C ILE A 75 8.84 5.57 -4.83
N LYS A 76 10.07 5.63 -4.34
CA LYS A 76 11.13 6.44 -4.93
C LYS A 76 11.96 5.58 -5.87
N ILE A 77 12.01 5.97 -7.14
CA ILE A 77 12.88 5.38 -8.15
C ILE A 77 14.07 6.30 -8.35
N THR A 78 15.26 5.75 -8.13
CA THR A 78 16.55 6.41 -8.37
C THR A 78 17.22 5.85 -9.62
N GLU A 79 18.21 6.56 -10.16
CA GLU A 79 19.02 6.07 -11.29
C GLU A 79 19.84 4.82 -10.95
#